data_AF-A0A955NQX0-F1
#
_entry.id   AF-A0A955NQX0-F1
#
_cell.length_a   1.000
_cell.length_b   1.000
_cell.length_c   1.000
_cell.angle_alpha   90.00
_cell.angle_beta   90.00
_cell.angle_gamma   90.00
#
_symmetry.space_group_name_H-M   'P 1'
#
loop_
_entity.id
_entity.type
_entity.pdbx_description
1 polymer ?
#
loop_
_entity_poly.entity_id
_entity_poly.type
_entity_poly.pdbx_seq_one_letter_code
_entity_poly.pdbx_strand_id
1 'polypeptide(L)'
;HRITGHKMNPYWPYTHARMVFYPDFTNRTNRAEQYARTWSGIGQIDNRDLDDETSVLEVFRKHLLLSAEEFEKGLRSYRRAALGAPETKREGAIKEVMVAEQIRNMLLSLNAILEFEDLRFRLVHLEGDDSTEEILGRMKEILRDEIERTERSLVIAERDSRLGYECEQDYVYTPYVLREKIRLLKDTLNDQVPSYEKREE
;
A
#
# COMPACT_ATOMS: atom_id res chain seq x y z
N HIS A 1 14.71 4.57 -14.08
CA HIS A 1 15.86 5.16 -13.37
C HIS A 1 16.63 4.05 -12.66
N ARG A 2 17.90 3.80 -13.02
CA ARG A 2 18.77 2.95 -12.20
C ARG A 2 19.10 3.73 -10.94
N ILE A 3 18.68 3.24 -9.78
CA ILE A 3 19.08 3.80 -8.49
C ILE A 3 20.55 3.43 -8.31
N THR A 4 21.44 4.35 -8.66
CA THR A 4 22.85 4.25 -8.32
C THR A 4 23.03 4.82 -6.92
N GLY A 5 23.18 3.93 -5.94
CA GLY A 5 23.41 4.32 -4.54
C GLY A 5 22.74 3.34 -3.58
N HIS A 6 23.48 2.97 -2.56
CA HIS A 6 23.17 1.99 -1.51
C HIS A 6 22.07 2.46 -0.53
N LYS A 7 20.91 2.84 -1.05
CA LYS A 7 19.72 3.27 -0.31
C LYS A 7 18.52 2.50 -0.86
N MET A 8 17.63 2.01 0.02
CA MET A 8 16.35 1.44 -0.43
C MET A 8 15.63 2.44 -1.32
N ASN A 9 14.94 1.93 -2.33
CA ASN A 9 14.27 2.75 -3.32
C ASN A 9 13.31 3.71 -2.62
N PRO A 10 13.59 5.01 -2.66
CA PRO A 10 12.74 5.97 -1.99
C PRO A 10 11.39 6.17 -2.70
N TYR A 11 11.29 5.72 -3.95
CA TYR A 11 10.07 5.71 -4.75
C TYR A 11 9.24 4.45 -4.54
N TRP A 12 9.53 3.63 -3.53
CA TRP A 12 8.73 2.45 -3.25
C TRP A 12 7.36 2.83 -2.67
N PRO A 13 6.23 2.23 -3.11
CA PRO A 13 6.01 1.44 -4.33
C PRO A 13 5.37 2.31 -5.44
N TYR A 14 5.72 3.60 -5.47
CA TYR A 14 5.19 4.59 -6.41
C TYR A 14 5.82 4.42 -7.79
N THR A 15 4.97 4.03 -8.73
CA THR A 15 5.28 3.96 -10.16
C THR A 15 5.11 5.31 -10.85
N HIS A 16 4.38 6.24 -10.21
CA HIS A 16 4.13 7.59 -10.69
C HIS A 16 4.21 8.60 -9.54
N ALA A 17 4.91 9.72 -9.76
CA ALA A 17 5.13 10.78 -8.76
C ALA A 17 3.86 11.47 -8.23
N ARG A 18 2.68 11.09 -8.72
CA ARG A 18 1.39 11.69 -8.34
C ARG A 18 0.60 10.84 -7.33
N MET A 19 0.95 9.58 -7.12
CA MET A 19 -0.07 8.60 -6.75
C MET A 19 -0.51 8.55 -5.30
N VAL A 20 0.33 8.88 -4.31
CA VAL A 20 -0.11 8.94 -2.91
C VAL A 20 0.85 9.82 -2.09
N PHE A 21 2.10 9.97 -2.53
CA PHE A 21 3.12 10.79 -1.88
C PHE A 21 4.12 11.33 -2.90
N TYR A 22 4.65 12.53 -2.68
CA TYR A 22 5.98 12.88 -3.17
C TYR A 22 6.99 12.38 -2.14
N PRO A 23 7.79 11.33 -2.44
CA PRO A 23 8.65 10.74 -1.43
C PRO A 23 9.67 11.77 -0.90
N ASP A 24 9.84 11.78 0.42
CA ASP A 24 10.86 12.58 1.08
C ASP A 24 12.14 11.77 1.21
N PHE A 25 13.06 12.00 0.28
CA PHE A 25 14.37 11.34 0.20
C PHE A 25 15.30 11.66 1.37
N THR A 26 14.93 12.61 2.22
CA THR A 26 15.74 12.99 3.37
C THR A 26 15.47 12.13 4.59
N ASN A 27 14.34 11.39 4.61
CA ASN A 27 13.82 10.67 5.79
C ASN A 27 13.77 11.56 7.04
N ARG A 28 13.71 12.90 6.93
CA ARG A 28 13.67 13.80 8.10
C ARG A 28 12.30 13.87 8.73
N THR A 29 11.27 13.50 7.99
CA THR A 29 9.87 13.54 8.43
C THR A 29 9.21 12.20 8.16
N ASN A 30 8.36 11.76 9.09
CA ASN A 30 7.54 10.58 8.88
C ASN A 30 6.38 10.92 7.93
N ARG A 31 6.55 10.61 6.65
CA ARG A 31 5.54 10.92 5.63
C ARG A 31 4.25 10.13 5.82
N ALA A 32 4.33 8.88 6.28
CA ALA A 32 3.14 8.09 6.57
C ALA A 32 2.27 8.78 7.63
N GLU A 33 2.87 9.28 8.71
CA GLU A 33 2.20 10.07 9.74
C GLU A 33 1.57 11.35 9.16
N GLN A 34 2.32 12.11 8.36
CA GLN A 34 1.81 13.34 7.74
C GLN A 34 0.57 13.10 6.87
N TYR A 35 0.55 11.99 6.11
CA TYR A 35 -0.60 11.63 5.29
C TYR A 35 -1.80 11.22 6.12
N ALA A 36 -1.59 10.39 7.14
CA ALA A 36 -2.65 10.00 8.06
C ALA A 36 -3.30 11.24 8.69
N ARG A 37 -2.50 12.22 9.14
CA ARG A 37 -2.98 13.51 9.66
C ARG A 37 -3.75 14.33 8.62
N THR A 38 -3.25 14.40 7.39
CA THR A 38 -3.89 15.18 6.32
C THR A 38 -5.25 14.60 5.93
N TRP A 39 -5.30 13.30 5.67
CA TRP A 39 -6.50 12.63 5.15
C TRP A 39 -7.52 12.26 6.21
N SER A 40 -7.13 12.17 7.49
CA SER A 40 -8.10 12.11 8.60
C SER A 40 -8.76 13.46 8.87
N GLY A 41 -8.27 14.56 8.27
CA GLY A 41 -8.70 15.91 8.57
C GLY A 41 -8.12 16.49 9.87
N ILE A 42 -7.45 15.68 10.69
CA ILE A 42 -6.85 16.10 11.97
C ILE A 42 -5.82 17.21 11.75
N GLY A 43 -5.02 17.14 10.69
CA GLY A 43 -4.02 18.16 10.36
C GLY A 43 -4.60 19.52 9.93
N GLN A 44 -5.92 19.62 9.75
CA GLN A 44 -6.62 20.88 9.46
C GLN A 44 -7.42 21.41 10.64
N ILE A 45 -7.50 20.67 11.75
CA ILE A 45 -8.16 21.15 12.96
C ILE A 45 -7.19 22.09 13.67
N ASP A 46 -7.58 23.36 13.78
CA ASP A 46 -6.88 24.36 14.62
C ASP A 46 -7.14 24.03 16.10
N ASN A 47 -6.59 22.90 16.56
CA ASN A 47 -6.79 22.40 17.91
C ASN A 47 -5.48 22.53 18.69
N ARG A 48 -5.48 23.45 19.65
CA ARG A 48 -4.42 23.61 20.64
C ARG A 48 -4.29 22.41 21.60
N ASP A 49 -5.15 21.41 21.45
CA ASP A 49 -5.28 20.24 22.32
C ASP A 49 -4.68 18.94 21.73
N LEU A 50 -4.29 18.93 20.45
CA LEU A 50 -3.53 17.82 19.87
C LEU A 50 -2.08 18.30 19.69
N ASP A 51 -1.18 17.75 20.50
CA ASP A 51 0.24 17.99 20.29
C ASP A 51 0.71 17.36 18.97
N ASP A 52 1.83 17.86 18.47
CA ASP A 52 2.51 17.26 17.32
C ASP A 52 3.06 15.85 17.62
N GLU A 53 3.02 15.40 18.88
CA GLU A 53 3.49 14.08 19.33
C GLU A 53 2.42 12.97 19.24
N THR A 54 1.13 13.32 19.14
CA THR A 54 0.05 12.33 19.11
C THR A 54 0.07 11.54 17.80
N SER A 55 0.48 10.26 17.84
CA SER A 55 0.52 9.41 16.64
C SER A 55 -0.88 9.17 16.06
N VAL A 56 -1.13 9.64 14.84
CA VAL A 56 -2.39 9.44 14.10
C VAL A 56 -2.31 8.22 13.20
N LEU A 57 -1.11 7.87 12.72
CA LEU A 57 -0.89 6.78 11.78
C LEU A 57 -1.44 5.44 12.26
N GLU A 58 -1.25 5.11 13.54
CA GLU A 58 -1.72 3.84 14.10
C GLU A 58 -3.24 3.71 14.02
N VAL A 59 -3.95 4.75 14.45
CA VAL A 59 -5.42 4.80 14.41
C VAL A 59 -5.92 4.79 12.97
N PHE A 60 -5.28 5.55 12.09
CA PHE A 60 -5.62 5.59 10.66
C PHE A 60 -5.49 4.21 10.01
N ARG A 61 -4.36 3.54 10.21
CA ARG A 61 -4.10 2.18 9.71
C ARG A 61 -5.08 1.16 10.28
N LYS A 62 -5.38 1.24 11.58
CA LYS A 62 -6.41 0.40 12.22
C LYS A 62 -7.75 0.52 11.48
N HIS A 63 -8.18 1.72 11.16
CA HIS A 63 -9.44 1.92 10.45
C HIS A 63 -9.39 1.44 8.99
N LEU A 64 -8.27 1.58 8.28
CA LEU A 64 -8.10 0.98 6.95
C LEU A 64 -8.29 -0.55 6.98
N LEU A 65 -7.70 -1.21 7.97
CA LEU A 65 -7.80 -2.66 8.15
C LEU A 65 -9.23 -3.08 8.51
N LEU A 66 -9.88 -2.39 9.46
CA LEU A 66 -11.29 -2.64 9.80
C LEU A 66 -12.21 -2.46 8.59
N SER A 67 -11.99 -1.42 7.79
CA SER A 67 -12.74 -1.23 6.55
C SER A 67 -12.50 -2.38 5.57
N ALA A 68 -11.25 -2.83 5.37
CA ALA A 68 -10.95 -3.95 4.49
C ALA A 68 -11.58 -5.28 4.98
N GLU A 69 -11.69 -5.48 6.29
CA GLU A 69 -12.38 -6.61 6.90
C GLU A 69 -13.89 -6.58 6.66
N GLU A 70 -14.54 -5.42 6.86
CA GLU A 70 -15.96 -5.25 6.55
C GLU A 70 -16.25 -5.44 5.05
N PHE A 71 -15.36 -4.96 4.17
CA PHE A 71 -15.42 -5.25 2.74
C PHE A 71 -15.35 -6.75 2.47
N GLU A 72 -14.47 -7.51 3.14
CA GLU A 72 -14.40 -8.96 2.97
C GLU A 72 -15.68 -9.67 3.42
N LYS A 73 -16.30 -9.23 4.52
CA LYS A 73 -17.59 -9.76 4.98
C LYS A 73 -18.67 -9.55 3.91
N GLY A 74 -18.74 -8.35 3.34
CA GLY A 74 -19.64 -8.03 2.22
C GLY A 74 -19.35 -8.86 0.97
N LEU A 75 -18.08 -8.98 0.59
CA LEU A 75 -17.61 -9.74 -0.57
C LEU A 75 -17.99 -11.21 -0.52
N ARG A 76 -17.99 -11.85 0.67
CA ARG A 76 -18.46 -13.24 0.81
C ARG A 76 -19.91 -13.40 0.38
N SER A 77 -20.77 -12.46 0.80
CA SER A 77 -22.17 -12.43 0.36
C SER A 77 -22.28 -12.11 -1.13
N TYR A 78 -21.43 -11.21 -1.63
CA TYR A 78 -21.48 -10.78 -3.02
C TYR A 78 -21.04 -11.89 -3.99
N ARG A 79 -19.95 -12.61 -3.67
CA ARG A 79 -19.49 -13.81 -4.39
C ARG A 79 -20.59 -14.87 -4.44
N ARG A 80 -21.26 -15.13 -3.31
CA ARG A 80 -22.38 -16.10 -3.26
C ARG A 80 -23.53 -15.68 -4.17
N ALA A 81 -23.92 -14.41 -4.14
CA ALA A 81 -24.97 -13.87 -5.01
C ALA A 81 -24.58 -13.95 -6.49
N ALA A 82 -23.33 -13.63 -6.85
CA ALA A 82 -22.84 -13.72 -8.22
C ALA A 82 -22.84 -15.16 -8.76
N LEU A 83 -22.42 -16.13 -7.94
CA LEU A 83 -22.46 -17.55 -8.32
C LEU A 83 -23.89 -18.08 -8.45
N GLY A 84 -24.80 -17.60 -7.60
CA GLY A 84 -26.23 -17.93 -7.65
C GLY A 84 -27.03 -17.19 -8.73
N ALA A 85 -26.41 -16.26 -9.47
CA ALA A 85 -27.10 -15.49 -10.49
C ALA A 85 -27.53 -16.39 -11.68
N PRO A 86 -28.64 -16.03 -12.37
CA PRO A 86 -29.01 -16.65 -13.63
C PRO A 86 -27.84 -16.62 -14.62
N GLU A 87 -27.70 -17.65 -15.44
CA GLU A 87 -26.57 -17.81 -16.36
C GLU A 87 -26.33 -16.57 -17.24
N THR A 88 -27.41 -15.96 -17.74
CA THR A 88 -27.36 -14.75 -18.56
C THR A 88 -26.83 -13.50 -17.84
N LYS A 89 -26.81 -13.50 -16.50
CA LYS A 89 -26.33 -12.38 -15.66
C LYS A 89 -25.04 -12.69 -14.91
N ARG A 90 -24.61 -13.95 -14.88
CA ARG A 90 -23.50 -14.41 -14.04
C ARG A 90 -22.19 -13.71 -14.37
N GLU A 91 -21.87 -13.54 -15.65
CA GLU A 91 -20.64 -12.86 -16.07
C GLU A 91 -20.60 -11.40 -15.55
N GLY A 92 -21.70 -10.66 -15.71
CA GLY A 92 -21.81 -9.29 -15.19
C GLY A 92 -21.70 -9.25 -13.67
N ALA A 93 -22.36 -10.16 -12.96
CA ALA A 93 -22.29 -10.25 -11.51
C ALA A 93 -20.86 -10.55 -11.00
N ILE A 94 -20.11 -11.41 -11.70
CA ILE A 94 -18.70 -11.69 -11.38
C ILE A 94 -17.84 -10.44 -11.59
N LYS A 95 -18.07 -9.66 -12.65
CA LYS A 95 -17.36 -8.39 -12.89
C LYS A 95 -17.60 -7.38 -11.76
N GLU A 96 -18.81 -7.30 -11.21
CA GLU A 96 -19.05 -6.42 -10.06
C GLU A 96 -18.34 -6.88 -8.78
N VAL A 97 -18.28 -8.20 -8.55
CA VAL A 97 -17.50 -8.77 -7.44
C VAL A 97 -16.03 -8.37 -7.57
N MET A 98 -15.47 -8.49 -8.78
CA MET A 98 -14.09 -8.10 -9.07
C MET A 98 -13.82 -6.63 -8.77
N VAL A 99 -14.76 -5.73 -9.04
CA VAL A 99 -14.63 -4.31 -8.69
C VAL A 99 -14.58 -4.11 -7.18
N ALA A 100 -15.49 -4.74 -6.44
CA ALA A 100 -15.50 -4.66 -4.98
C ALA A 100 -14.23 -5.29 -4.35
N GLU A 101 -13.71 -6.37 -4.92
CA GLU A 101 -12.44 -6.98 -4.51
C GLU A 101 -11.27 -6.03 -4.71
N GLN A 102 -11.28 -5.26 -5.81
CA GLN A 102 -10.23 -4.30 -6.08
C GLN A 102 -10.24 -3.16 -5.05
N ILE A 103 -11.41 -2.67 -4.62
CA ILE A 103 -11.50 -1.65 -3.57
C ILE A 103 -10.88 -2.17 -2.26
N ARG A 104 -11.19 -3.41 -1.87
CA ARG A 104 -10.55 -4.05 -0.71
C ARG A 104 -9.04 -4.13 -0.87
N ASN A 105 -8.55 -4.52 -2.05
CA ASN A 105 -7.11 -4.58 -2.33
C ASN A 105 -6.46 -3.19 -2.22
N MET A 106 -7.12 -2.12 -2.66
CA MET A 106 -6.62 -0.75 -2.53
C MET A 106 -6.49 -0.34 -1.06
N LEU A 107 -7.46 -0.64 -0.21
CA LEU A 107 -7.39 -0.35 1.24
C LEU A 107 -6.20 -1.06 1.90
N LEU A 108 -6.04 -2.35 1.62
CA LEU A 108 -4.93 -3.12 2.17
C LEU A 108 -3.59 -2.62 1.62
N SER A 109 -3.54 -2.25 0.35
CA SER A 109 -2.34 -1.71 -0.31
C SER A 109 -1.92 -0.39 0.33
N LEU A 110 -2.87 0.50 0.59
CA LEU A 110 -2.61 1.75 1.30
C LEU A 110 -2.05 1.49 2.70
N ASN A 111 -2.61 0.54 3.46
CA ASN A 111 -2.06 0.17 4.76
C ASN A 111 -0.61 -0.37 4.64
N ALA A 112 -0.34 -1.24 3.67
CA ALA A 112 0.99 -1.79 3.44
C ALA A 112 2.02 -0.71 3.11
N ILE A 113 1.63 0.27 2.28
CA ILE A 113 2.48 1.42 1.93
C ILE A 113 2.82 2.23 3.18
N LEU A 114 1.80 2.60 3.95
CA LEU A 114 1.95 3.40 5.15
C LEU A 114 2.82 2.72 6.21
N GLU A 115 2.61 1.42 6.44
CA GLU A 115 3.40 0.64 7.38
C GLU A 115 4.85 0.53 6.95
N PHE A 116 5.11 0.23 5.67
CA PHE A 116 6.48 0.12 5.17
C PHE A 116 7.23 1.45 5.23
N GLU A 117 6.56 2.56 4.92
CA GLU A 117 7.15 3.89 4.99
C GLU A 117 7.49 4.30 6.44
N ASP A 118 6.62 3.97 7.40
CA ASP A 118 6.90 4.14 8.82
C ASP A 118 8.09 3.29 9.29
N LEU A 119 8.12 2.01 8.90
CA LEU A 119 9.23 1.11 9.19
C LEU A 119 10.54 1.62 8.59
N ARG A 120 10.52 2.10 7.34
CA ARG A 120 11.69 2.69 6.67
C ARG A 120 12.17 3.95 7.41
N PHE A 121 11.24 4.78 7.87
CA PHE A 121 11.57 5.96 8.67
C PHE A 121 12.24 5.55 9.99
N ARG A 122 11.63 4.61 10.74
CA ARG A 122 12.16 4.09 12.00
C ARG A 122 13.54 3.45 11.84
N LEU A 123 13.73 2.66 10.78
CA LEU A 123 14.99 1.99 10.45
C LEU A 123 16.16 2.99 10.34
N VAL A 124 15.93 4.19 9.78
CA VAL A 124 16.97 5.22 9.62
C VAL A 124 17.30 5.95 10.92
N HIS A 125 16.45 5.84 11.95
CA HIS A 125 16.62 6.52 13.25
C HIS A 125 16.89 5.55 14.40
N LEU A 126 16.99 4.25 14.14
CA LEU A 126 17.34 3.26 15.16
C LEU A 126 18.86 3.22 15.39
N GLU A 127 19.24 3.09 16.65
CA GLU A 127 20.61 2.79 17.08
C GLU A 127 20.61 1.36 17.68
N GLY A 128 21.04 0.35 16.92
CA GLY A 128 21.24 -1.04 17.40
C GLY A 128 20.71 -2.17 16.49
N ASP A 129 21.27 -3.37 16.66
CA ASP A 129 21.09 -4.52 15.74
C ASP A 129 19.74 -5.27 15.93
N ASP A 130 19.34 -5.59 17.16
CA ASP A 130 18.18 -6.47 17.41
C ASP A 130 16.86 -5.88 16.90
N SER A 131 16.72 -4.54 16.94
CA SER A 131 15.54 -3.85 16.40
C SER A 131 15.55 -3.72 14.88
N THR A 132 16.72 -3.84 14.26
CA THR A 132 16.90 -3.74 12.81
C THR A 132 16.45 -5.01 12.11
N GLU A 133 16.81 -6.19 12.62
CA GLU A 133 16.38 -7.47 12.06
C GLU A 133 14.85 -7.61 12.08
N GLU A 134 14.20 -7.24 13.19
CA GLU A 134 12.74 -7.31 13.33
C GLU A 134 12.05 -6.41 12.28
N ILE A 135 12.52 -5.18 12.11
CA ILE A 135 11.95 -4.24 11.14
C ILE A 135 12.14 -4.74 9.72
N LEU A 136 13.34 -5.20 9.36
CA LEU A 136 13.61 -5.73 8.02
C LEU A 136 12.80 -7.00 7.76
N GLY A 137 12.64 -7.86 8.76
CA GLY A 137 11.73 -9.01 8.76
C GLY A 137 10.31 -8.61 8.39
N ARG A 138 9.76 -7.62 9.11
CA ARG A 138 8.40 -7.11 8.86
C ARG A 138 8.26 -6.46 7.48
N MET A 139 9.26 -5.70 7.03
CA MET A 139 9.28 -5.11 5.69
C MET A 139 9.24 -6.20 4.60
N LYS A 140 9.95 -7.32 4.77
CA LYS A 140 9.90 -8.47 3.84
C LYS A 140 8.53 -9.12 3.77
N GLU A 141 7.84 -9.26 4.90
CA GLU A 141 6.46 -9.78 4.92
C GLU A 141 5.50 -8.88 4.14
N ILE A 142 5.54 -7.57 4.41
CA ILE A 142 4.71 -6.58 3.70
C ILE A 142 4.96 -6.64 2.19
N LEU A 143 6.23 -6.73 1.77
CA LEU A 143 6.60 -6.84 0.36
C LEU A 143 5.99 -8.09 -0.31
N ARG A 144 6.05 -9.26 0.35
CA ARG A 144 5.49 -10.51 -0.20
C ARG A 144 3.98 -10.43 -0.34
N ASP A 145 3.30 -9.97 0.70
CA ASP A 145 1.84 -9.80 0.69
C ASP A 145 1.39 -8.81 -0.38
N GLU A 146 2.14 -7.73 -0.55
CA GLU A 146 1.83 -6.68 -1.52
C GLU A 146 2.14 -7.12 -2.97
N ILE A 147 3.15 -7.95 -3.20
CA ILE A 147 3.39 -8.58 -4.51
C ILE A 147 2.20 -9.43 -4.89
N GLU A 148 1.77 -10.34 -4.03
CA GLU A 148 0.64 -11.23 -4.30
C GLU A 148 -0.64 -10.42 -4.58
N ARG A 149 -0.90 -9.39 -3.78
CA ARG A 149 -2.04 -8.50 -3.96
C ARG A 149 -1.99 -7.73 -5.28
N THR A 150 -0.83 -7.19 -5.62
CA THR A 150 -0.64 -6.42 -6.86
C THR A 150 -0.77 -7.32 -8.09
N GLU A 151 -0.28 -8.57 -8.02
CA GLU A 151 -0.47 -9.58 -9.06
C GLU A 151 -1.96 -9.92 -9.26
N ARG A 152 -2.73 -10.05 -8.17
CA ARG A 152 -4.19 -10.20 -8.26
C ARG A 152 -4.85 -8.97 -8.90
N SER A 153 -4.51 -7.76 -8.45
CA SER A 153 -5.01 -6.52 -9.05
C SER A 153 -4.70 -6.40 -10.54
N LEU A 154 -3.52 -6.85 -10.98
CA LEU A 154 -3.14 -6.87 -12.39
C LEU A 154 -4.07 -7.75 -13.22
N VAL A 155 -4.36 -8.97 -12.76
CA VAL A 155 -5.28 -9.89 -13.44
C VAL A 155 -6.68 -9.27 -13.59
N ILE A 156 -7.15 -8.54 -12.58
CA ILE A 156 -8.46 -7.89 -12.64
C ILE A 156 -8.43 -6.70 -13.60
N ALA A 157 -7.41 -5.83 -13.51
CA ALA A 157 -7.26 -4.65 -14.37
C ALA A 157 -7.08 -4.99 -15.86
N GLU A 158 -6.50 -6.15 -16.20
CA GLU A 158 -6.40 -6.62 -17.58
C GLU A 158 -7.74 -7.10 -18.16
N ARG A 159 -8.71 -7.44 -17.29
CA ARG A 159 -10.02 -7.98 -17.69
C ARG A 159 -11.14 -6.93 -17.60
N ASP A 160 -10.96 -5.89 -16.78
CA ASP A 160 -11.95 -4.84 -16.57
C ASP A 160 -11.30 -3.46 -16.58
N SER A 161 -11.50 -2.71 -17.68
CA SER A 161 -10.97 -1.36 -17.86
C SER A 161 -11.52 -0.32 -16.87
N ARG A 162 -12.64 -0.59 -16.19
CA ARG A 162 -13.21 0.31 -15.18
C ARG A 162 -12.24 0.50 -14.01
N LEU A 163 -11.42 -0.51 -13.72
CA LEU A 163 -10.45 -0.49 -12.64
C LEU A 163 -9.16 0.25 -12.98
N GLY A 164 -8.98 0.61 -14.24
CA GLY A 164 -7.97 1.59 -14.60
C GLY A 164 -8.26 2.94 -13.96
N TYR A 165 -9.53 3.28 -13.70
CA TYR A 165 -9.98 4.58 -13.22
C TYR A 165 -10.08 4.64 -11.69
N GLU A 166 -9.31 5.54 -11.07
CA GLU A 166 -9.47 5.95 -9.67
C GLU A 166 -10.20 7.31 -9.72
N CYS A 167 -11.28 7.44 -8.95
CA CYS A 167 -12.23 8.54 -9.12
C CYS A 167 -11.71 9.93 -8.72
N GLU A 168 -10.55 10.02 -8.09
CA GLU A 168 -9.92 11.25 -7.61
C GLU A 168 -8.59 11.56 -8.34
N GLN A 169 -7.90 10.54 -8.87
CA GLN A 169 -6.50 10.61 -9.33
C GLN A 169 -6.27 10.23 -10.80
N ASP A 170 -7.32 9.91 -11.58
CA ASP A 170 -7.22 9.43 -12.98
C ASP A 170 -6.33 8.16 -13.11
N TYR A 171 -6.14 7.56 -14.29
CA TYR A 171 -5.67 6.18 -14.51
C TYR A 171 -4.45 5.62 -13.70
N VAL A 172 -4.60 5.32 -12.40
CA VAL A 172 -3.48 4.90 -11.51
C VAL A 172 -3.38 3.39 -11.28
N TYR A 173 -4.39 2.61 -11.67
CA TYR A 173 -4.37 1.14 -11.58
C TYR A 173 -4.36 0.46 -12.96
N THR A 174 -3.66 1.06 -13.93
CA THR A 174 -3.49 0.42 -15.25
C THR A 174 -2.59 -0.81 -15.17
N PRO A 175 -2.74 -1.78 -16.09
CA PRO A 175 -1.83 -2.93 -16.18
C PRO A 175 -0.35 -2.54 -16.29
N TYR A 176 -0.05 -1.41 -16.97
CA TYR A 176 1.30 -0.87 -17.05
C TYR A 176 1.84 -0.47 -15.67
N VAL A 177 1.07 0.33 -14.92
CA VAL A 177 1.43 0.75 -13.57
C VAL A 177 1.59 -0.46 -12.65
N LEU A 178 0.65 -1.41 -12.68
CA LEU A 178 0.70 -2.58 -11.79
C LEU A 178 1.91 -3.47 -12.07
N ARG A 179 2.30 -3.66 -13.34
CA ARG A 179 3.54 -4.37 -13.71
C ARG A 179 4.78 -3.67 -13.17
N GLU A 180 4.87 -2.35 -13.32
CA GLU A 180 6.00 -1.60 -12.81
C GLU A 180 6.07 -1.65 -11.28
N LYS A 181 4.93 -1.62 -10.61
CA LYS A 181 4.85 -1.77 -9.15
C LYS A 181 5.39 -3.13 -8.72
N ILE A 182 4.95 -4.22 -9.36
CA ILE A 182 5.45 -5.58 -9.09
C ILE A 182 6.97 -5.65 -9.27
N ARG A 183 7.50 -5.03 -10.33
CA ARG A 183 8.95 -4.97 -10.57
C ARG A 183 9.67 -4.29 -9.41
N LEU A 184 9.21 -3.12 -8.98
CA LEU A 184 9.81 -2.38 -7.87
C LEU A 184 9.71 -3.14 -6.54
N LEU A 185 8.57 -3.78 -6.25
CA LEU A 185 8.39 -4.59 -5.05
C LEU A 185 9.40 -5.75 -5.02
N LYS A 186 9.59 -6.45 -6.15
CA LYS A 186 10.54 -7.55 -6.28
C LYS A 186 11.99 -7.08 -6.18
N ASP A 187 12.35 -5.96 -6.82
CA ASP A 187 13.68 -5.34 -6.70
C ASP A 187 13.96 -4.98 -5.22
N THR A 188 12.98 -4.41 -4.51
CA THR A 188 13.16 -4.05 -3.09
C THR A 188 13.31 -5.27 -2.20
N LEU A 189 12.49 -6.31 -2.42
CA LEU A 189 12.53 -7.55 -1.65
C LEU A 189 13.81 -8.35 -1.87
N ASN A 190 14.25 -8.49 -3.12
CA ASN A 190 15.33 -9.41 -3.48
C ASN A 190 16.71 -8.75 -3.46
N ASP A 191 16.79 -7.44 -3.70
CA ASP A 191 18.07 -6.74 -3.82
C ASP A 191 18.28 -5.72 -2.71
N GLN A 192 17.32 -4.83 -2.46
CA GLN A 192 17.56 -3.66 -1.61
C GLN A 192 17.54 -3.98 -0.12
N VAL A 193 16.56 -4.75 0.35
CA VAL A 193 16.50 -5.19 1.75
C VAL A 193 17.72 -6.07 2.10
N PRO A 194 18.07 -7.11 1.31
CA PRO A 194 19.27 -7.91 1.58
C PRO A 194 20.59 -7.12 1.50
N SER A 195 20.66 -6.08 0.65
CA SER A 195 21.84 -5.21 0.61
C SER A 195 21.96 -4.32 1.86
N TYR A 196 20.86 -4.06 2.56
CA TYR A 196 20.85 -3.33 3.82
C TYR A 196 21.29 -4.23 4.98
N GLU A 197 20.82 -5.49 5.03
CA GLU A 197 21.22 -6.49 6.03
C GLU A 197 22.75 -6.70 6.06
N LYS A 198 23.38 -6.85 4.88
CA LYS A 198 24.84 -7.05 4.75
C LYS A 198 25.73 -5.88 5.22
N ARG A 199 25.14 -4.76 5.63
CA ARG A 199 25.89 -3.61 6.17
C ARG A 199 25.98 -3.59 7.68
N GLU A 200 25.01 -4.21 8.36
CA GLU A 200 24.96 -4.27 9.82
C GLU A 200 25.71 -5.50 10.35
N GLU A 201 25.99 -6.51 9.50
CA GLU A 201 26.98 -7.57 9.75
C GLU A 201 28.43 -7.09 9.62
#